data_AF-A0A6A4FSP2-F1
#
_entry.id   AF-A0A6A4FSP2-F1
#
_cell.length_a   1.000
_cell.length_b   1.000
_cell.length_c   1.000
_cell.angle_alpha   90.00
_cell.angle_beta   90.00
_cell.angle_gamma   90.00
#
_symmetry.space_group_name_H-M   'P 1'
#
loop_
_entity.id
_entity.type
_entity.pdbx_description
1 polymer ?
#
loop_
_entity_poly.entity_id
_entity_poly.type
_entity_poly.pdbx_seq_one_letter_code
_entity_poly.pdbx_strand_id
1 'polypeptide(L)'
;MDSCSVLLALCVASTKRTLHAAQMRALCRRLYEEICRDEWQRMVRVRHYVTLHCLKDPSRASWMDTWTRGTDENFINTTSLSRSAFCMLLEHFAPFYNIPTWRPKGGHPRKLQLHHQVLGVLLAFYVGSMQRTSLCKEFGIPPSTLARVLNAAEVVLSSALHGFEHARIVWPSLGRQKALSRLVARRHHLVQFTWGFLDGKNYKVQRVM
;
A
#
# COMPACT_ATOMS: atom_id res chain seq x y z
N MET A 1 -44.60 -56.98 -4.79
CA MET A 1 -44.17 -55.66 -5.32
C MET A 1 -42.91 -55.88 -6.10
N ASP A 2 -42.89 -55.46 -7.36
CA ASP A 2 -41.81 -55.76 -8.30
C ASP A 2 -40.56 -54.92 -8.01
N SER A 3 -39.41 -55.56 -7.79
CA SER A 3 -38.17 -54.93 -7.35
C SER A 3 -37.69 -53.83 -8.29
N CYS A 4 -38.02 -53.95 -9.57
CA CYS A 4 -37.69 -52.98 -10.62
C CYS A 4 -38.45 -51.65 -10.42
N SER A 5 -39.72 -51.71 -10.02
CA SER A 5 -40.57 -50.54 -9.78
C SER A 5 -40.11 -49.74 -8.55
N VAL A 6 -39.60 -50.43 -7.52
CA VAL A 6 -39.05 -49.79 -6.31
C VAL A 6 -37.74 -49.06 -6.64
N LEU A 7 -36.86 -49.68 -7.44
CA LEU A 7 -35.60 -49.06 -7.88
C LEU A 7 -35.83 -47.81 -8.73
N LEU A 8 -36.81 -47.84 -9.65
CA LEU A 8 -37.17 -46.66 -10.45
C LEU A 8 -37.71 -45.52 -9.59
N ALA A 9 -38.59 -45.82 -8.62
CA ALA A 9 -39.11 -44.82 -7.69
C ALA A 9 -38.00 -44.17 -6.84
N LEU A 10 -37.04 -44.96 -6.35
CA LEU A 10 -35.88 -44.47 -5.60
C LEU A 10 -34.96 -43.61 -6.46
N CYS A 11 -34.74 -43.98 -7.73
CA CYS A 11 -33.91 -43.23 -8.66
C CYS A 11 -34.53 -41.86 -8.99
N VAL A 12 -35.84 -41.80 -9.22
CA VAL A 12 -36.59 -40.55 -9.43
C VAL A 12 -36.55 -39.68 -8.16
N ALA A 13 -36.73 -40.27 -6.98
CA ALA A 13 -36.64 -39.54 -5.71
C ALA A 13 -35.24 -38.97 -5.44
N SER A 14 -34.19 -39.74 -5.75
CA SER A 14 -32.79 -39.30 -5.65
C SER A 14 -32.48 -38.16 -6.62
N THR A 15 -32.95 -38.26 -7.87
CA THR A 15 -32.78 -37.24 -8.90
C THR A 15 -33.51 -35.94 -8.52
N LYS A 16 -34.73 -36.03 -7.97
CA LYS A 16 -35.45 -34.87 -7.43
C LYS A 16 -34.71 -34.24 -6.26
N ARG A 17 -34.18 -35.03 -5.32
CA ARG A 17 -33.39 -34.51 -4.18
C ARG A 17 -32.14 -33.77 -4.63
N THR A 18 -31.41 -34.32 -5.61
CA THR A 18 -30.19 -33.67 -6.12
C THR A 18 -30.51 -32.36 -6.85
N LEU A 19 -31.59 -32.32 -7.62
CA LEU A 19 -32.08 -31.09 -8.26
C LEU A 19 -32.48 -30.04 -7.22
N HIS A 20 -33.28 -30.41 -6.22
CA HIS A 20 -33.67 -29.50 -5.14
C HIS A 20 -32.46 -29.00 -4.35
N ALA A 21 -31.46 -29.85 -4.07
CA ALA A 21 -30.22 -29.44 -3.41
C ALA A 21 -29.39 -28.49 -4.29
N ALA A 22 -29.37 -28.68 -5.60
CA ALA A 22 -28.71 -27.77 -6.55
C ALA A 22 -29.43 -26.41 -6.61
N GLN A 23 -30.76 -26.42 -6.67
CA GLN A 23 -31.59 -25.21 -6.63
C GLN A 23 -31.43 -24.44 -5.32
N MET A 24 -31.39 -25.15 -4.17
CA MET A 24 -31.17 -24.53 -2.87
C MET A 24 -29.79 -23.88 -2.80
N ARG A 25 -28.73 -24.57 -3.27
CA ARG A 25 -27.38 -24.00 -3.34
C ARG A 25 -27.32 -22.77 -4.25
N ALA A 26 -28.01 -22.78 -5.39
CA ALA A 26 -28.10 -21.63 -6.27
C ALA A 26 -28.84 -20.45 -5.62
N LEU A 27 -29.92 -20.72 -4.89
CA LEU A 27 -30.65 -19.71 -4.12
C LEU A 27 -29.77 -19.10 -3.01
N CYS A 28 -29.09 -19.93 -2.22
CA CYS A 28 -28.17 -19.47 -1.18
C CYS A 28 -27.05 -18.59 -1.75
N ARG A 29 -26.48 -18.95 -2.91
CA ARG A 29 -25.47 -18.11 -3.59
C ARG A 29 -26.03 -16.74 -3.98
N ARG A 30 -27.20 -16.70 -4.63
CA ARG A 30 -27.84 -15.42 -5.00
C ARG A 30 -28.17 -14.57 -3.77
N LEU A 31 -28.67 -15.20 -2.72
CA LEU A 31 -29.02 -14.49 -1.48
C LEU A 31 -27.77 -13.94 -0.80
N TYR A 32 -26.67 -14.67 -0.80
CA TYR A 32 -25.36 -14.19 -0.36
C TYR A 32 -24.85 -13.00 -1.19
N GLU A 33 -24.95 -13.08 -2.52
CA GLU A 33 -24.57 -11.97 -3.41
C GLU A 33 -25.39 -10.69 -3.14
N GLU A 34 -26.69 -10.81 -2.91
CA GLU A 34 -27.54 -9.66 -2.54
C GLU A 34 -27.20 -9.11 -1.16
N ILE A 35 -26.95 -9.97 -0.15
CA ILE A 35 -26.48 -9.51 1.17
C ILE A 35 -25.17 -8.74 1.03
N CYS A 36 -24.19 -9.26 0.30
CA CYS A 36 -22.92 -8.57 0.08
C CYS A 36 -23.12 -7.23 -0.64
N ARG A 37 -24.05 -7.16 -1.60
CA ARG A 37 -24.36 -5.91 -2.31
C ARG A 37 -25.03 -4.89 -1.39
N ASP A 38 -25.98 -5.31 -0.56
CA ASP A 38 -26.65 -4.44 0.41
C ASP A 38 -25.69 -3.96 1.50
N GLU A 39 -24.86 -4.86 2.05
CA GLU A 39 -23.79 -4.52 2.98
C GLU A 39 -22.80 -3.52 2.36
N TRP A 40 -22.40 -3.72 1.10
CA TRP A 40 -21.55 -2.77 0.38
C TRP A 40 -22.23 -1.40 0.24
N GLN A 41 -23.49 -1.35 -0.21
CA GLN A 41 -24.22 -0.09 -0.32
C GLN A 41 -24.38 0.59 1.04
N ARG A 42 -24.65 -0.17 2.10
CA ARG A 42 -24.73 0.32 3.47
C ARG A 42 -23.39 0.88 3.91
N MET A 43 -22.29 0.16 3.73
CA MET A 43 -20.93 0.63 4.06
C MET A 43 -20.53 1.89 3.28
N VAL A 44 -20.94 2.03 2.02
CA VAL A 44 -20.68 3.24 1.22
C VAL A 44 -21.50 4.44 1.71
N ARG A 45 -22.75 4.23 2.12
CA ARG A 45 -23.65 5.28 2.64
C ARG A 45 -23.32 5.66 4.09
N VAL A 46 -22.90 4.69 4.88
CA VAL A 46 -22.68 4.80 6.33
C VAL A 46 -21.21 5.10 6.60
N ARG A 47 -20.88 6.39 6.55
CA ARG A 47 -19.51 6.89 6.66
C ARG A 47 -18.98 6.87 8.11
N HIS A 48 -18.63 5.69 8.63
CA HIS A 48 -17.87 5.56 9.88
C HIS A 48 -16.38 5.79 9.60
N TYR A 49 -15.93 7.03 9.66
CA TYR A 49 -14.52 7.37 9.50
C TYR A 49 -14.01 8.22 10.66
N VAL A 50 -12.69 8.21 10.84
CA VAL A 50 -11.98 9.04 11.82
C VAL A 50 -12.31 10.51 11.56
N THR A 51 -13.07 11.13 12.47
CA THR A 51 -13.49 12.51 12.36
C THR A 51 -12.41 13.45 12.91
N LEU A 52 -12.53 14.75 12.61
CA LEU A 52 -11.56 15.75 13.07
C LEU A 52 -11.43 15.80 14.59
N HIS A 53 -12.50 15.47 15.34
CA HIS A 53 -12.50 15.55 16.80
C HIS A 53 -11.57 14.55 17.48
N CYS A 54 -11.23 13.43 16.83
CA CYS A 54 -10.32 12.43 17.38
C CYS A 54 -8.89 12.52 16.80
N LEU A 55 -8.58 13.60 16.08
CA LEU A 55 -7.28 13.85 15.49
C LEU A 55 -6.54 14.96 16.25
N LYS A 56 -5.25 14.74 16.49
CA LYS A 56 -4.35 15.81 16.93
C LYS A 56 -4.18 16.83 15.80
N ASP A 57 -3.82 18.07 16.16
CA ASP A 57 -3.33 19.01 15.16
C ASP A 57 -2.07 18.45 14.46
N PRO A 58 -1.91 18.58 13.13
CA PRO A 58 -0.74 18.08 12.42
C PRO A 58 0.61 18.56 12.97
N SER A 59 0.68 19.75 13.58
CA SER A 59 1.90 20.27 14.23
C SER A 59 2.25 19.56 15.54
N ARG A 60 1.31 18.80 16.10
CA ARG A 60 1.43 18.05 17.36
C ARG A 60 1.16 16.55 17.18
N ALA A 61 1.09 16.10 15.93
CA ALA A 61 0.83 14.70 15.61
C ALA A 61 2.05 13.84 15.91
N SER A 62 1.86 12.52 16.06
CA SER A 62 2.95 11.59 16.43
C SER A 62 4.12 11.62 15.44
N TRP A 63 3.85 11.85 14.15
CA TRP A 63 4.90 12.06 13.15
C TRP A 63 5.87 13.18 13.52
N MET A 64 5.42 14.25 14.20
CA MET A 64 6.30 15.34 14.61
C MET A 64 7.28 14.90 15.70
N ASP A 65 6.89 13.95 16.55
CA ASP A 65 7.78 13.35 17.54
C ASP A 65 8.86 12.52 16.83
N THR A 66 8.48 11.70 15.86
CA THR A 66 9.41 10.96 15.00
C THR A 66 10.35 11.93 14.28
N TRP A 67 9.81 12.98 13.64
CA TRP A 67 10.60 13.95 12.92
C TRP A 67 11.63 14.67 13.80
N THR A 68 11.25 15.12 14.99
CA THR A 68 12.11 15.93 15.86
C THR A 68 13.06 15.11 16.72
N ARG A 69 12.64 13.93 17.19
CA ARG A 69 13.36 13.14 18.21
C ARG A 69 13.69 11.71 17.78
N GLY A 70 13.16 11.23 16.66
CA GLY A 70 13.31 9.85 16.23
C GLY A 70 14.75 9.49 15.81
N THR A 71 15.15 8.26 16.11
CA THR A 71 16.41 7.67 15.65
C THR A 71 16.30 7.17 14.20
N ASP A 72 17.41 6.71 13.63
CA ASP A 72 17.40 6.07 12.30
C ASP A 72 16.49 4.83 12.28
N GLU A 73 16.47 4.02 13.35
CA GLU A 73 15.58 2.87 13.44
C GLU A 73 14.10 3.29 13.41
N ASN A 74 13.75 4.40 14.06
CA ASN A 74 12.38 4.91 14.00
C ASN A 74 12.01 5.33 12.56
N PHE A 75 12.90 6.03 11.86
CA PHE A 75 12.68 6.42 10.47
C PHE A 75 12.58 5.23 9.54
N ILE A 76 13.45 4.23 9.69
CA ILE A 76 13.43 3.03 8.86
C ILE A 76 12.13 2.26 9.09
N ASN A 77 11.68 2.12 10.34
CA ASN A 77 10.43 1.43 10.64
C ASN A 77 9.19 2.17 10.11
N THR A 78 9.20 3.50 10.09
CA THR A 78 8.07 4.30 9.61
C THR A 78 8.09 4.55 8.10
N THR A 79 9.27 4.68 7.48
CA THR A 79 9.42 5.16 6.08
C THR A 79 10.28 4.27 5.19
N SER A 80 10.86 3.19 5.73
CA SER A 80 11.85 2.32 5.08
C SER A 80 13.17 3.01 4.70
N LEU A 81 13.39 4.26 5.14
CA LEU A 81 14.61 5.02 4.90
C LEU A 81 15.25 5.43 6.24
N SER A 82 16.58 5.53 6.29
CA SER A 82 17.25 6.24 7.39
C SER A 82 16.88 7.73 7.37
N ARG A 83 17.14 8.44 8.48
CA ARG A 83 16.90 9.89 8.55
C ARG A 83 17.70 10.62 7.47
N SER A 84 18.95 10.24 7.26
CA SER A 84 19.83 10.84 6.23
C SER A 84 19.28 10.65 4.82
N ALA A 85 18.87 9.43 4.46
CA ALA A 85 18.28 9.14 3.16
C ALA A 85 16.93 9.85 2.96
N PHE A 86 16.10 9.92 4.00
CA PHE A 86 14.85 10.67 3.99
C PHE A 86 15.10 12.15 3.72
N CYS A 87 16.05 12.79 4.42
CA CYS A 87 16.38 14.20 4.23
C CYS A 87 16.91 14.49 2.82
N MET A 88 17.79 13.65 2.27
CA MET A 88 18.26 13.80 0.88
C MET A 88 17.11 13.75 -0.12
N LEU A 89 16.18 12.79 0.06
CA LEU A 89 14.99 12.71 -0.80
C LEU A 89 14.07 13.92 -0.58
N LEU A 90 13.92 14.40 0.66
CA LEU A 90 13.10 15.55 1.01
C LEU A 90 13.60 16.83 0.33
N GLU A 91 14.91 17.08 0.37
CA GLU A 91 15.54 18.23 -0.30
C GLU A 91 15.27 18.19 -1.81
N HIS A 92 15.31 17.00 -2.41
CA HIS A 92 15.02 16.84 -3.83
C HIS A 92 13.52 16.94 -4.16
N PHE A 93 12.64 16.45 -3.27
CA PHE A 93 11.19 16.45 -3.42
C PHE A 93 10.56 17.85 -3.22
N ALA A 94 11.08 18.64 -2.28
CA ALA A 94 10.46 19.88 -1.84
C ALA A 94 10.22 20.92 -2.96
N PRO A 95 11.13 21.12 -3.93
CA PRO A 95 10.92 22.03 -5.06
C PRO A 95 9.73 21.66 -5.95
N PHE A 96 9.39 20.36 -6.04
CA PHE A 96 8.30 19.88 -6.89
C PHE A 96 6.94 20.00 -6.19
N TYR A 97 6.88 19.98 -4.86
CA TYR A 97 5.64 19.99 -4.11
C TYR A 97 5.33 21.39 -3.56
N ASN A 98 4.47 22.13 -4.24
CA ASN A 98 4.06 23.45 -3.77
C ASN A 98 3.10 23.38 -2.56
N ILE A 99 3.52 23.97 -1.44
CA ILE A 99 2.66 24.22 -0.26
C ILE A 99 2.33 25.72 -0.26
N PRO A 100 1.09 26.12 -0.65
CA PRO A 100 0.73 27.52 -0.71
C PRO A 100 0.80 28.16 0.68
N THR A 101 1.48 29.31 0.79
CA THR A 101 1.42 30.14 1.98
C THR A 101 -0.02 30.57 2.22
N TRP A 102 -0.48 30.46 3.46
CA TRP A 102 -1.84 30.85 3.81
C TRP A 102 -2.07 32.35 3.55
N ARG A 103 -3.25 32.67 3.02
CA ARG A 103 -3.72 34.04 2.85
C ARG A 103 -5.15 34.13 3.38
N PRO A 104 -5.54 35.19 4.10
CA PRO A 104 -6.90 35.34 4.65
C PRO A 104 -8.02 35.22 3.60
N LYS A 105 -7.75 35.68 2.37
CA LYS A 105 -8.69 35.60 1.23
C LYS A 105 -8.78 34.22 0.57
N GLY A 106 -7.88 33.29 0.91
CA GLY A 106 -7.73 31.98 0.24
C GLY A 106 -8.45 30.82 0.93
N GLY A 107 -9.29 31.10 1.92
CA GLY A 107 -9.97 30.09 2.72
C GLY A 107 -9.07 29.47 3.79
N HIS A 108 -9.41 28.25 4.20
CA HIS A 108 -8.71 27.56 5.29
C HIS A 108 -7.31 27.11 4.86
N PRO A 109 -6.28 27.25 5.71
CA PRO A 109 -4.95 26.74 5.42
C PRO A 109 -4.99 25.22 5.18
N ARG A 110 -4.06 24.72 4.36
CA ARG A 110 -3.84 23.27 4.23
C ARG A 110 -3.50 22.68 5.61
N LYS A 111 -3.91 21.44 5.87
CA LYS A 111 -3.61 20.80 7.16
C LYS A 111 -2.12 20.50 7.32
N LEU A 112 -1.47 19.99 6.28
CA LEU A 112 -0.02 19.81 6.25
C LEU A 112 0.63 21.07 5.66
N GLN A 113 1.57 21.64 6.42
CA GLN A 113 2.24 22.90 6.10
C GLN A 113 3.74 22.70 5.83
N LEU A 114 4.27 21.51 6.13
CA LEU A 114 5.69 21.20 6.00
C LEU A 114 5.89 20.03 5.03
N HIS A 115 6.89 20.14 4.16
CA HIS A 115 7.18 19.11 3.15
C HIS A 115 7.51 17.74 3.74
N HIS A 116 8.19 17.70 4.88
CA HIS A 116 8.51 16.43 5.55
C HIS A 116 7.24 15.71 6.04
N GLN A 117 6.16 16.42 6.37
CA GLN A 117 4.88 15.79 6.69
C GLN A 117 4.29 15.12 5.46
N VAL A 118 4.31 15.79 4.30
CA VAL A 118 3.78 15.26 3.04
C VAL A 118 4.57 14.02 2.59
N LEU A 119 5.89 14.12 2.55
CA LEU A 119 6.76 12.99 2.17
C LEU A 119 6.66 11.85 3.19
N GLY A 120 6.63 12.18 4.48
CA GLY A 120 6.44 11.21 5.56
C GLY A 120 5.16 10.41 5.42
N VAL A 121 4.02 11.06 5.13
CA VAL A 121 2.74 10.37 4.88
C VAL A 121 2.86 9.38 3.72
N LEU A 122 3.46 9.81 2.61
CA LEU A 122 3.57 8.99 1.40
C LEU A 122 4.45 7.77 1.63
N LEU A 123 5.62 7.95 2.25
CA LEU A 123 6.52 6.83 2.53
C LEU A 123 5.93 5.89 3.57
N ALA A 124 5.32 6.41 4.64
CA ALA A 124 4.63 5.57 5.63
C ALA A 124 3.47 4.76 5.02
N PHE A 125 2.80 5.31 4.01
CA PHE A 125 1.82 4.56 3.22
C PHE A 125 2.49 3.44 2.40
N TYR A 126 3.64 3.68 1.75
CA TYR A 126 4.34 2.65 0.98
C TYR A 126 5.02 1.56 1.80
N VAL A 127 5.46 1.84 3.03
CA VAL A 127 5.93 0.79 3.95
C VAL A 127 4.81 -0.24 4.20
N GLY A 128 3.54 0.19 4.12
CA GLY A 128 2.38 -0.70 4.26
C GLY A 128 2.13 -1.18 5.69
N SER A 129 2.87 -0.65 6.67
CA SER A 129 2.76 -1.05 8.09
C SER A 129 1.52 -0.47 8.78
N MET A 130 0.89 0.57 8.22
CA MET A 130 -0.19 1.31 8.86
C MET A 130 -1.49 1.26 8.05
N GLN A 131 -2.62 0.92 8.71
CA GLN A 131 -3.94 1.14 8.11
C GLN A 131 -4.21 2.63 7.89
N ARG A 132 -5.09 2.98 6.95
CA ARG A 132 -5.44 4.39 6.64
C ARG A 132 -5.89 5.18 7.87
N THR A 133 -6.60 4.54 8.80
CA THR A 133 -7.03 5.14 10.07
C THR A 133 -5.87 5.45 11.00
N SER A 134 -4.86 4.58 11.04
CA SER A 134 -3.61 4.76 11.78
C SER A 134 -2.79 5.90 11.18
N LEU A 135 -2.65 5.97 9.85
CA LEU A 135 -2.02 7.10 9.16
C LEU A 135 -2.72 8.43 9.46
N CYS A 136 -4.06 8.45 9.48
CA CYS A 136 -4.81 9.65 9.84
C CYS A 136 -4.45 10.16 11.25
N LYS A 137 -4.37 9.24 12.23
CA LYS A 137 -3.99 9.57 13.61
C LYS A 137 -2.54 9.98 13.74
N GLU A 138 -1.64 9.29 13.05
CA GLU A 138 -0.19 9.53 13.08
C GLU A 138 0.18 10.92 12.59
N PHE A 139 -0.52 11.40 11.56
CA PHE A 139 -0.26 12.70 10.91
C PHE A 139 -1.30 13.78 11.23
N GLY A 140 -2.33 13.47 12.02
CA GLY A 140 -3.36 14.44 12.43
C GLY A 140 -4.26 14.94 11.28
N ILE A 141 -4.46 14.12 10.23
CA ILE A 141 -5.22 14.51 9.04
C ILE A 141 -6.44 13.62 8.82
N PRO A 142 -7.58 14.18 8.37
CA PRO A 142 -8.77 13.38 8.10
C PRO A 142 -8.58 12.53 6.82
N PRO A 143 -9.37 11.45 6.65
CA PRO A 143 -9.23 10.52 5.53
C PRO A 143 -9.31 11.16 4.13
N SER A 144 -10.15 12.18 3.97
CA SER A 144 -10.26 12.94 2.71
C SER A 144 -8.99 13.73 2.40
N THR A 145 -8.37 14.34 3.41
CA THR A 145 -7.08 15.02 3.28
C THR A 145 -5.97 14.01 2.99
N LEU A 146 -5.94 12.88 3.70
CA LEU A 146 -4.97 11.80 3.47
C LEU A 146 -5.00 11.35 2.00
N ALA A 147 -6.18 11.03 1.46
CA ALA A 147 -6.31 10.61 0.06
C ALA A 147 -5.80 11.68 -0.92
N ARG A 148 -6.16 12.94 -0.71
CA ARG A 148 -5.69 14.05 -1.55
C ARG A 148 -4.18 14.26 -1.49
N VAL A 149 -3.60 14.17 -0.30
CA VAL A 149 -2.15 14.31 -0.09
C VAL A 149 -1.41 13.16 -0.76
N LEU A 150 -1.84 11.92 -0.57
CA LEU A 150 -1.23 10.75 -1.21
C LEU A 150 -1.22 10.89 -2.74
N ASN A 151 -2.38 11.16 -3.35
CA ASN A 151 -2.48 11.28 -4.81
C ASN A 151 -1.59 12.41 -5.36
N ALA A 152 -1.56 13.56 -4.70
CA ALA A 152 -0.74 14.69 -5.15
C ALA A 152 0.75 14.42 -4.94
N ALA A 153 1.12 13.88 -3.77
CA ALA A 153 2.51 13.61 -3.42
C ALA A 153 3.10 12.48 -4.26
N GLU A 154 2.32 11.47 -4.66
CA GLU A 154 2.77 10.37 -5.51
C GLU A 154 3.14 10.86 -6.92
N VAL A 155 2.31 11.71 -7.53
CA VAL A 155 2.61 12.34 -8.83
C VAL A 155 3.89 13.19 -8.76
N VAL A 156 4.02 13.98 -7.69
CA VAL A 156 5.19 14.81 -7.46
C VAL A 156 6.43 13.96 -7.19
N LEU A 157 6.34 12.92 -6.37
CA LEU A 157 7.46 12.04 -6.07
C LEU A 157 7.94 11.34 -7.34
N SER A 158 7.03 10.83 -8.18
CA SER A 158 7.40 10.25 -9.48
C SER A 158 8.20 11.23 -10.34
N SER A 159 7.81 12.50 -10.35
CA SER A 159 8.52 13.56 -11.07
C SER A 159 9.88 13.88 -10.43
N ALA A 160 9.93 13.97 -9.10
CA ALA A 160 11.16 14.24 -8.36
C ALA A 160 12.18 13.10 -8.49
N LEU A 161 11.75 11.84 -8.57
CA LEU A 161 12.68 10.73 -8.76
C LEU A 161 13.31 10.73 -10.16
N HIS A 162 12.76 11.47 -11.12
CA HIS A 162 13.36 11.60 -12.44
C HIS A 162 14.67 12.39 -12.38
N GLY A 163 15.79 11.72 -12.66
CA GLY A 163 17.12 12.32 -12.58
C GLY A 163 17.74 12.32 -11.17
N PHE A 164 17.06 11.77 -10.17
CA PHE A 164 17.64 11.60 -8.85
C PHE A 164 18.61 10.42 -8.83
N GLU A 165 19.91 10.69 -8.77
CA GLU A 165 20.96 9.68 -8.88
C GLU A 165 20.81 8.55 -7.85
N HIS A 166 20.45 8.87 -6.61
CA HIS A 166 20.29 7.87 -5.55
C HIS A 166 19.10 6.92 -5.76
N ALA A 167 18.13 7.29 -6.60
CA ALA A 167 16.99 6.44 -6.96
C ALA A 167 17.15 5.76 -8.33
N ARG A 168 18.28 5.97 -9.01
CA ARG A 168 18.52 5.44 -10.35
C ARG A 168 18.66 3.91 -10.31
N ILE A 169 17.76 3.22 -10.99
CA ILE A 169 17.86 1.77 -11.20
C ILE A 169 18.79 1.52 -12.39
N VAL A 170 19.97 0.95 -12.13
CA VAL A 170 20.98 0.65 -13.15
C VAL A 170 21.37 -0.82 -13.05
N TRP A 171 21.51 -1.48 -14.20
CA TRP A 171 22.06 -2.82 -14.24
C TRP A 171 23.54 -2.80 -13.80
N PRO A 172 23.97 -3.65 -12.87
CA PRO A 172 25.37 -3.71 -12.47
C PRO A 172 26.28 -4.05 -13.67
N SER A 173 27.44 -3.41 -13.75
CA SER A 173 28.46 -3.75 -14.75
C SER A 173 28.94 -5.20 -14.59
N LEU A 174 29.48 -5.82 -15.65
CA LEU A 174 29.97 -7.22 -15.58
C LEU A 174 31.01 -7.43 -14.46
N GLY A 175 31.89 -6.45 -14.25
CA GLY A 175 32.85 -6.48 -13.12
C GLY A 175 32.15 -6.48 -11.77
N ARG A 176 31.10 -5.66 -11.60
CA ARG A 176 30.28 -5.63 -10.39
C ARG A 176 29.48 -6.91 -10.21
N GLN A 177 28.92 -7.47 -11.27
CA GLN A 177 28.21 -8.76 -11.25
C GLN A 177 29.12 -9.90 -10.77
N LYS A 178 30.36 -9.98 -11.29
CA LYS A 178 31.37 -10.95 -10.82
C LYS A 178 31.74 -10.72 -9.35
N ALA A 179 31.83 -9.47 -8.90
CA ALA A 179 32.10 -9.17 -7.49
C ALA A 179 30.94 -9.61 -6.57
N LEU A 180 29.69 -9.38 -6.99
CA LEU A 180 28.49 -9.81 -6.29
C LEU A 180 28.37 -11.34 -6.25
N SER A 181 28.64 -12.05 -7.35
CA SER A 181 28.59 -13.51 -7.35
C SER A 181 29.63 -14.15 -6.43
N ARG A 182 30.82 -13.55 -6.30
CA ARG A 182 31.83 -13.96 -5.30
C ARG A 182 31.37 -13.72 -3.87
N LEU A 183 30.60 -12.65 -3.60
CA LEU A 183 30.01 -12.42 -2.28
C LEU A 183 28.96 -13.48 -1.95
N VAL A 184 28.12 -13.86 -2.91
CA VAL A 184 27.13 -14.93 -2.75
C VAL A 184 27.83 -16.27 -2.49
N ALA A 185 28.81 -16.65 -3.32
CA ALA A 185 29.54 -17.90 -3.16
C ALA A 185 30.27 -18.01 -1.81
N ARG A 186 30.79 -16.89 -1.27
CA ARG A 186 31.39 -16.85 0.08
C ARG A 186 30.39 -17.16 1.19
N ARG A 187 29.14 -16.75 1.04
CA ARG A 187 28.08 -17.01 2.02
C ARG A 187 27.39 -18.35 1.80
N HIS A 188 27.25 -18.76 0.54
CA HIS A 188 26.54 -19.95 0.10
C HIS A 188 27.38 -20.70 -0.95
N HIS A 189 28.22 -21.63 -0.49
CA HIS A 189 29.23 -22.33 -1.31
C HIS A 189 28.64 -23.14 -2.49
N LEU A 190 27.39 -23.60 -2.38
CA LEU A 190 26.68 -24.33 -3.45
C LEU A 190 26.13 -23.42 -4.56
N VAL A 191 26.04 -22.11 -4.29
CA VAL A 191 25.49 -21.13 -5.24
C VAL A 191 26.66 -20.38 -5.89
N GLN A 192 27.15 -20.93 -6.99
CA GLN A 192 28.26 -20.36 -7.75
C GLN A 192 27.77 -19.59 -8.98
N PHE A 193 28.55 -18.58 -9.38
CA PHE A 193 28.30 -17.76 -10.57
C PHE A 193 26.94 -17.04 -10.61
N THR A 194 26.20 -17.02 -9.50
CA THR A 194 24.89 -16.41 -9.38
C THR A 194 24.97 -15.13 -8.56
N TRP A 195 24.25 -14.11 -9.00
CA TRP A 195 23.93 -12.93 -8.22
C TRP A 195 22.48 -12.55 -8.51
N GLY A 196 21.85 -11.79 -7.62
CA GLY A 196 20.47 -11.36 -7.79
C GLY A 196 20.17 -10.10 -6.99
N PHE A 197 19.01 -9.53 -7.25
CA PHE A 197 18.45 -8.41 -6.52
C PHE A 197 16.96 -8.68 -6.31
N LEU A 198 16.39 -8.11 -5.25
CA LEU A 198 14.98 -8.19 -4.93
C LEU A 198 14.34 -6.86 -5.32
N ASP A 199 13.45 -6.87 -6.31
CA ASP A 199 12.78 -5.65 -6.77
C ASP A 199 11.29 -5.60 -6.36
N GLY A 200 10.78 -6.64 -5.68
CA GLY A 200 9.34 -6.77 -5.42
C GLY A 200 8.46 -6.77 -6.70
N LYS A 201 9.08 -6.76 -7.88
CA LYS A 201 8.50 -6.68 -9.21
C LYS A 201 9.22 -7.66 -10.12
N ASN A 202 8.46 -8.46 -10.86
CA ASN A 202 8.99 -9.41 -11.83
C ASN A 202 9.32 -8.70 -13.15
N TYR A 203 10.42 -7.93 -13.19
CA TYR A 203 10.90 -7.36 -14.44
C TYR A 203 11.48 -8.46 -15.34
N LYS A 204 11.22 -8.36 -16.66
CA LYS A 204 11.82 -9.26 -17.64
C LYS A 204 13.32 -9.02 -17.70
N VAL A 205 14.11 -10.07 -17.51
CA VAL A 205 15.58 -10.02 -17.64
C VAL A 205 15.93 -9.57 -19.06
N GLN A 206 16.58 -8.41 -19.20
CA GLN A 206 17.12 -7.99 -20.49
C GLN A 206 18.26 -8.95 -20.87
N ARG A 207 18.22 -9.48 -22.10
CA ARG A 207 19.38 -10.19 -22.67
C ARG A 207 20.47 -9.15 -22.89
N VAL A 208 21.56 -9.27 -22.16
CA VAL A 208 22.79 -8.52 -22.40
C VAL A 208 23.41 -9.11 -23.67
N MET A 209 23.64 -8.26 -24.67
CA MET A 209 24.35 -8.58 -25.90
C MET A 209 25.86 -8.57 -25.65
#